data_AF-A0A2T0SPP7-F1
#
_entry.id   AF-A0A2T0SPP7-F1
#
_cell.length_a   1.000
_cell.length_b   1.000
_cell.length_c   1.000
_cell.angle_alpha   90.00
_cell.angle_beta   90.00
_cell.angle_gamma   90.00
#
_symmetry.space_group_name_H-M   'P 1'
#
loop_
_entity.id
_entity.type
_entity.pdbx_description
1 polymer ?
#
loop_
_entity_poly.entity_id
_entity_poly.type
_entity_poly.pdbx_seq_one_letter_code
_entity_poly.pdbx_strand_id
1 'polypeptide(L)'
;MGYNTDYTGRVTVAPPLNEHEIAYLRKFSETRRMARGHGPYFVDGSGKDGPGAGIDVQDSNRQPEGQPGVWCDWVPTEDGAGIEWDGVEKFYNGELWMAYLINTFLMPGAAVQLELQEPVPGRFYPDEFKHFTFDHLVSGVIEAQGDRAADRWDIVVENNSVSVRPYQVSARADG
;
A
#
# COMPACT_ATOMS: atom_id res chain seq x y z
N MET A 1 14.94 19.70 -0.81
CA MET A 1 15.00 19.12 -2.15
C MET A 1 14.40 17.73 -2.05
N GLY A 2 13.21 17.51 -2.58
CA GLY A 2 12.55 16.20 -2.57
C GLY A 2 12.53 15.68 -4.00
N TYR A 3 12.94 14.43 -4.19
CA TYR A 3 12.67 13.71 -5.42
C TYR A 3 11.16 13.43 -5.47
N ASN A 4 10.51 13.76 -6.58
CA ASN A 4 9.14 13.36 -6.83
C ASN A 4 9.12 12.11 -7.72
N THR A 5 8.10 11.29 -7.57
CA THR A 5 7.85 10.14 -8.44
C THR A 5 6.38 10.11 -8.77
N ASP A 6 6.08 10.15 -10.05
CA ASP A 6 4.72 9.99 -10.56
C ASP A 6 4.50 8.53 -10.94
N TYR A 7 3.33 7.99 -10.59
CA TYR A 7 2.95 6.63 -10.92
C TYR A 7 1.74 6.64 -11.87
N THR A 8 1.75 5.79 -12.90
CA THR A 8 0.67 5.68 -13.88
C THR A 8 0.28 4.22 -14.10
N GLY A 9 -1.03 3.97 -14.18
CA GLY A 9 -1.57 2.62 -14.29
C GLY A 9 -2.08 2.09 -12.95
N ARG A 10 -2.38 0.79 -12.92
CA ARG A 10 -2.93 0.11 -11.76
C ARG A 10 -2.64 -1.39 -11.81
N VAL A 11 -2.65 -2.04 -10.66
CA VAL A 11 -2.74 -3.50 -10.59
C VAL A 11 -4.20 -3.92 -10.53
N THR A 12 -4.49 -5.11 -11.06
CA THR A 12 -5.78 -5.79 -10.92
C THR A 12 -5.80 -6.64 -9.66
N VAL A 13 -6.98 -6.75 -9.05
CA VAL A 13 -7.24 -7.57 -7.85
C VAL A 13 -8.39 -8.53 -8.17
N ALA A 14 -8.17 -9.83 -8.01
CA ALA A 14 -9.15 -10.86 -8.31
C ALA A 14 -9.17 -11.95 -7.21
N PRO A 15 -10.33 -12.24 -6.57
CA PRO A 15 -11.61 -11.54 -6.71
C PRO A 15 -11.51 -10.06 -6.29
N PRO A 16 -12.43 -9.18 -6.72
CA PRO A 16 -12.45 -7.79 -6.27
C PRO A 16 -12.54 -7.68 -4.75
N LEU A 17 -11.94 -6.64 -4.20
CA LEU A 17 -12.03 -6.29 -2.78
C LEU A 17 -13.50 -6.05 -2.38
N ASN A 18 -13.86 -6.49 -1.19
CA ASN A 18 -15.16 -6.18 -0.62
C ASN A 18 -15.18 -4.80 0.05
N GLU A 19 -16.37 -4.33 0.44
CA GLU A 19 -16.55 -2.98 0.99
C GLU A 19 -15.73 -2.70 2.26
N HIS A 20 -15.49 -3.71 3.11
CA HIS A 20 -14.70 -3.56 4.33
C HIS A 20 -13.20 -3.47 4.04
N GLU A 21 -12.72 -4.23 3.06
CA GLU A 21 -11.33 -4.16 2.58
C GLU A 21 -11.05 -2.80 1.95
N ILE A 22 -11.96 -2.32 1.10
CA ILE A 22 -11.88 -0.98 0.50
C ILE A 22 -11.86 0.09 1.60
N ALA A 23 -12.79 0.02 2.55
CA ALA A 23 -12.90 1.00 3.63
C ALA A 23 -11.61 1.07 4.48
N TYR A 24 -11.08 -0.09 4.87
CA TYR A 24 -9.84 -0.15 5.65
C TYR A 24 -8.64 0.36 4.85
N LEU A 25 -8.45 -0.10 3.61
CA LEU A 25 -7.28 0.26 2.80
C LEU A 25 -7.28 1.76 2.44
N ARG A 26 -8.45 2.37 2.23
CA ARG A 26 -8.56 3.82 2.07
C ARG A 26 -8.11 4.56 3.34
N LYS A 27 -8.66 4.22 4.50
CA LYS A 27 -8.21 4.80 5.79
C LYS A 27 -6.71 4.57 6.02
N PHE A 28 -6.19 3.40 5.63
CA PHE A 28 -4.77 3.07 5.75
C PHE A 28 -3.90 4.04 4.95
N SER A 29 -4.28 4.33 3.70
CA SER A 29 -3.59 5.31 2.83
C SER A 29 -3.69 6.75 3.34
N GLU A 30 -4.81 7.07 4.00
CA GLU A 30 -5.06 8.39 4.58
C GLU A 30 -4.37 8.61 5.94
N THR A 31 -3.84 7.55 6.53
CA THR A 31 -3.22 7.60 7.85
C THR A 31 -1.71 7.66 7.74
N ARG A 32 -1.10 8.64 8.39
CA ARG A 32 0.36 8.63 8.56
C ARG A 32 0.79 7.42 9.40
N ARG A 33 1.63 6.58 8.81
CA ARG A 33 2.15 5.33 9.39
C ARG A 33 3.28 5.60 10.38
N MET A 34 2.92 6.12 11.55
CA MET A 34 3.84 6.35 12.69
C MET A 34 3.80 5.17 13.66
N ALA A 35 4.89 4.95 14.41
CA ALA A 35 4.94 3.98 15.48
C ALA A 35 3.91 4.33 16.58
N ARG A 36 3.06 3.36 16.91
CA ARG A 36 1.88 3.52 17.78
C ARG A 36 1.79 2.38 18.77
N GLY A 37 1.26 2.65 19.96
CA GLY A 37 0.99 1.62 20.97
C GLY A 37 -0.09 0.62 20.54
N HIS A 38 -1.10 1.07 19.78
CA HIS A 38 -2.09 0.18 19.15
C HIS A 38 -1.53 -0.66 18.00
N GLY A 39 -0.28 -0.44 17.59
CA GLY A 39 0.40 -1.28 16.61
C GLY A 39 0.19 -0.88 15.14
N PRO A 40 0.63 -1.74 14.21
CA PRO A 40 0.86 -1.37 12.82
C PRO A 40 -0.40 -1.27 11.96
N TYR A 41 -1.56 -1.72 12.44
CA TYR A 41 -2.83 -1.76 11.70
C TYR A 41 -3.83 -0.71 12.16
N PHE A 42 -3.47 0.10 13.16
CA PHE A 42 -4.33 1.17 13.62
C PHE A 42 -4.45 2.26 12.55
N VAL A 43 -5.69 2.65 12.25
CA VAL A 43 -6.04 3.67 11.25
C VAL A 43 -6.93 4.79 11.81
N ASP A 44 -7.53 4.60 12.98
CA ASP A 44 -8.45 5.58 13.58
C ASP A 44 -7.70 6.57 14.50
N GLY A 45 -6.88 7.47 13.94
CA GLY A 45 -6.18 8.44 14.81
C GLY A 45 -5.29 9.50 14.17
N SER A 46 -5.25 9.62 12.84
CA SER A 46 -4.61 10.76 12.17
C SER A 46 -4.96 10.75 10.67
N GLY A 47 -5.85 11.64 10.23
CA GLY A 47 -6.04 11.87 8.81
C GLY A 47 -4.87 12.65 8.18
N LYS A 48 -4.91 12.82 6.85
CA LYS A 48 -3.92 13.58 6.07
C LYS A 48 -3.80 15.06 6.49
N ASP A 49 -4.82 15.62 7.15
CA ASP A 49 -4.92 17.05 7.52
C ASP A 49 -4.26 17.44 8.87
N GLY A 50 -3.44 16.56 9.46
CA GLY A 50 -2.52 16.91 10.55
C GLY A 50 -3.14 16.90 11.96
N PRO A 51 -2.37 17.44 12.94
CA PRO A 51 -1.38 16.63 13.61
C PRO A 51 -2.07 15.45 14.31
N GLY A 52 -1.74 14.24 13.87
CA GLY A 52 -2.04 13.03 14.62
C GLY A 52 -1.26 12.95 15.93
N ALA A 53 -1.25 13.98 16.76
CA ALA A 53 -0.84 13.90 18.15
C ALA A 53 -1.97 13.20 18.94
N GLY A 54 -2.35 12.01 18.48
CA GLY A 54 -3.15 11.09 19.26
C GLY A 54 -2.30 10.59 20.42
N ILE A 55 -2.96 10.32 21.54
CA ILE A 55 -2.39 9.86 22.83
C ILE A 55 -1.53 8.58 22.69
N ASP A 56 -1.55 7.94 21.52
CA ASP A 56 -0.96 6.64 21.21
C ASP A 56 0.28 6.70 20.29
N VAL A 57 0.71 7.89 19.81
CA VAL A 57 1.94 7.99 19.01
C VAL A 57 3.15 7.84 19.93
N GLN A 58 3.94 6.78 19.70
CA GLN A 58 5.16 6.50 20.45
C GLN A 58 6.36 7.26 19.86
N ASP A 59 6.44 7.33 18.53
CA ASP A 59 7.48 8.08 17.81
C ASP A 59 6.95 8.52 16.44
N SER A 60 6.84 9.84 16.24
CA SER A 60 6.32 10.44 15.01
C SER A 60 7.32 10.45 13.84
N ASN A 61 8.59 10.13 14.11
CA ASN A 61 9.66 10.04 13.12
C ASN A 61 10.06 8.60 12.79
N ARG A 62 9.40 7.60 13.39
CA ARG A 62 9.67 6.17 13.17
C ARG A 62 8.43 5.47 12.64
N GLN A 63 8.57 4.72 11.55
CA GLN A 63 7.51 3.83 11.08
C GLN A 63 7.34 2.62 12.02
N PRO A 64 6.14 2.02 12.10
CA PRO A 64 5.98 0.71 12.73
C PRO A 64 6.94 -0.31 12.10
N GLU A 65 7.41 -1.26 12.91
CA GLU A 65 8.30 -2.32 12.43
C GLU A 65 7.68 -3.06 11.23
N GLY A 66 8.47 -3.24 10.17
CA GLY A 66 8.05 -3.91 8.94
C GLY A 66 7.36 -3.03 7.88
N GLN A 67 6.99 -1.78 8.17
CA GLN A 67 6.41 -0.89 7.16
C GLN A 67 7.49 -0.20 6.30
N PRO A 68 7.28 -0.02 4.98
CA PRO A 68 8.25 0.61 4.07
C PRO A 68 8.53 2.09 4.32
N GLY A 69 7.62 2.80 4.99
CA GLY A 69 7.74 4.23 5.26
C GLY A 69 6.59 4.76 6.11
N VAL A 70 6.36 6.08 6.06
CA VAL A 70 5.30 6.75 6.85
C VAL A 70 4.04 7.10 6.04
N TRP A 71 4.06 6.93 4.72
CA TRP A 71 2.94 7.20 3.81
C TRP A 71 2.84 6.11 2.77
N CYS A 72 1.62 5.57 2.59
CA CYS A 72 1.28 4.58 1.58
C CYS A 72 0.21 5.18 0.70
N ASP A 73 0.57 5.65 -0.49
CA ASP A 73 -0.34 6.40 -1.37
C ASP A 73 -0.99 5.50 -2.45
N TRP A 74 -0.89 4.18 -2.27
CA TRP A 74 -1.70 3.20 -2.99
C TRP A 74 -3.11 3.11 -2.41
N VAL A 75 -4.11 3.28 -3.25
CA VAL A 75 -5.53 3.24 -2.90
C VAL A 75 -6.29 2.20 -3.73
N PRO A 76 -7.28 1.51 -3.15
CA PRO A 76 -8.16 0.65 -3.91
C PRO A 76 -9.09 1.48 -4.82
N THR A 77 -9.38 0.95 -6.00
CA THR A 77 -10.42 1.49 -6.89
C THR A 77 -11.80 1.38 -6.24
N GLU A 78 -12.75 2.18 -6.70
CA GLU A 78 -14.11 2.20 -6.14
C GLU A 78 -14.86 0.87 -6.29
N ASP A 79 -14.59 0.14 -7.36
CA ASP A 79 -15.14 -1.19 -7.63
C ASP A 79 -14.37 -2.33 -6.96
N GLY A 80 -13.29 -2.04 -6.22
CA GLY A 80 -12.43 -3.03 -5.58
C GLY A 80 -11.60 -3.89 -6.54
N ALA A 81 -11.69 -3.67 -7.84
CA ALA A 81 -11.04 -4.51 -8.84
C ALA A 81 -9.56 -4.13 -9.12
N GLY A 82 -9.04 -3.10 -8.46
CA GLY A 82 -7.66 -2.66 -8.64
C GLY A 82 -7.11 -1.81 -7.50
N ILE A 83 -5.82 -1.54 -7.58
CA ILE A 83 -5.08 -0.61 -6.70
C ILE A 83 -4.27 0.34 -7.59
N GLU A 84 -4.37 1.63 -7.30
CA GLU A 84 -3.74 2.72 -8.07
C GLU A 84 -3.18 3.81 -7.14
N TRP A 85 -2.36 4.69 -7.69
CA TRP A 85 -1.81 5.82 -6.95
C TRP A 85 -2.86 6.91 -6.79
N ASP A 86 -2.97 7.50 -5.59
CA ASP A 86 -3.93 8.56 -5.31
C ASP A 86 -3.52 9.96 -5.83
N GLY A 87 -2.34 10.06 -6.46
CA GLY A 87 -1.80 11.29 -7.03
C GLY A 87 -1.11 12.22 -6.04
N VAL A 88 -0.90 11.79 -4.79
CA VAL A 88 -0.20 12.59 -3.77
C VAL A 88 1.32 12.56 -3.99
N GLU A 89 1.92 13.75 -4.12
CA GLU A 89 3.37 13.92 -4.28
C GLU A 89 4.19 13.28 -3.15
N LYS A 90 5.47 12.97 -3.44
CA LYS A 90 6.46 12.43 -2.48
C LYS A 90 6.12 11.03 -1.95
N PHE A 91 5.50 10.22 -2.79
CA PHE A 91 5.27 8.82 -2.52
C PHE A 91 6.55 7.98 -2.71
N TYR A 92 7.27 7.77 -1.61
CA TYR A 92 8.50 6.97 -1.60
C TYR A 92 8.21 5.47 -1.43
N ASN A 93 9.10 4.63 -1.99
CA ASN A 93 9.08 3.17 -1.85
C ASN A 93 7.80 2.51 -2.40
N GLY A 94 7.29 2.97 -3.54
CA GLY A 94 6.04 2.48 -4.13
C GLY A 94 6.02 0.95 -4.33
N GLU A 95 7.13 0.35 -4.77
CA GLU A 95 7.27 -1.09 -4.94
C GLU A 95 7.20 -1.84 -3.60
N LEU A 96 7.84 -1.31 -2.55
CA LEU A 96 7.83 -1.93 -1.23
C LEU A 96 6.45 -1.79 -0.58
N TRP A 97 5.75 -0.68 -0.81
CA TRP A 97 4.37 -0.50 -0.36
C TRP A 97 3.40 -1.42 -1.07
N MET A 98 3.54 -1.61 -2.38
CA MET A 98 2.72 -2.58 -3.12
C MET A 98 2.94 -3.99 -2.56
N ALA A 99 4.21 -4.38 -2.35
CA ALA A 99 4.54 -5.66 -1.73
C ALA A 99 3.98 -5.77 -0.31
N TYR A 100 4.05 -4.70 0.49
CA TYR A 100 3.50 -4.68 1.84
C TYR A 100 1.98 -4.91 1.84
N LEU A 101 1.23 -4.20 0.99
CA LEU A 101 -0.23 -4.37 0.90
C LEU A 101 -0.60 -5.81 0.57
N ILE A 102 0.05 -6.38 -0.46
CA ILE A 102 -0.22 -7.74 -0.91
C ILE A 102 0.07 -8.76 0.20
N ASN A 103 1.30 -8.74 0.75
CA ASN A 103 1.74 -9.72 1.74
C ASN A 103 1.08 -9.56 3.11
N THR A 104 0.57 -8.37 3.43
CA THR A 104 0.00 -8.09 4.75
C THR A 104 -1.50 -8.29 4.78
N PHE A 105 -2.19 -7.94 3.70
CA PHE A 105 -3.65 -7.81 3.70
C PHE A 105 -4.38 -8.63 2.64
N LEU A 106 -3.77 -8.93 1.48
CA LEU A 106 -4.55 -9.34 0.31
C LEU A 106 -4.41 -10.82 -0.04
N MET A 107 -3.19 -11.35 -0.05
CA MET A 107 -2.95 -12.68 -0.58
C MET A 107 -3.36 -13.80 0.37
N PRO A 108 -3.58 -15.03 -0.14
CA PRO A 108 -3.65 -16.23 0.70
C PRO A 108 -2.41 -16.35 1.59
N GLY A 109 -2.62 -16.51 2.89
CA GLY A 109 -1.54 -16.55 3.88
C GLY A 109 -0.97 -15.17 4.22
N ALA A 110 -1.68 -14.09 3.92
CA ALA A 110 -1.29 -12.74 4.30
C ALA A 110 -1.04 -12.64 5.82
N ALA A 111 -0.10 -11.77 6.21
CA ALA A 111 0.36 -11.67 7.59
C ALA A 111 -0.79 -11.47 8.60
N VAL A 112 -1.75 -10.59 8.29
CA VAL A 112 -2.91 -10.37 9.16
C VAL A 112 -3.76 -11.63 9.30
N GLN A 113 -3.97 -12.39 8.23
CA GLN A 113 -4.73 -13.65 8.29
C GLN A 113 -4.09 -14.63 9.27
N LEU A 114 -2.76 -14.73 9.27
CA LEU A 114 -2.02 -15.59 10.19
C LEU A 114 -2.07 -15.06 11.62
N GLU A 115 -1.85 -13.75 11.81
CA GLU A 115 -1.89 -13.13 13.14
C GLU A 115 -3.28 -13.21 13.80
N LEU A 116 -4.38 -13.19 13.04
CA LEU A 116 -5.72 -13.34 13.60
C LEU A 116 -5.96 -14.73 14.22
N GLN A 117 -5.16 -15.74 13.86
CA GLN A 117 -5.22 -17.07 14.47
C GLN A 117 -4.54 -17.11 15.85
N GLU A 118 -3.49 -16.30 16.02
CA GLU A 118 -2.78 -16.13 17.30
C GLU A 118 -2.47 -14.63 17.52
N PRO A 119 -3.46 -13.85 17.99
CA PRO A 119 -3.32 -12.39 18.08
C PRO A 119 -2.16 -11.95 18.97
N VAL A 120 -1.40 -10.97 18.49
CA VAL A 120 -0.28 -10.40 19.25
C VAL A 120 -0.82 -9.61 20.45
N PRO A 121 -0.43 -9.93 21.70
CA PRO A 121 -0.91 -9.22 22.88
C PRO A 121 -0.68 -7.70 22.79
N GLY A 122 -1.73 -6.93 23.06
CA GLY A 122 -1.68 -5.46 23.04
C GLY A 122 -1.80 -4.81 21.66
N ARG A 123 -1.83 -5.59 20.57
CA ARG A 123 -2.09 -5.07 19.22
C ARG A 123 -3.58 -4.83 19.00
N PHE A 124 -3.92 -3.69 18.39
CA PHE A 124 -5.27 -3.41 17.94
C PHE A 124 -5.51 -4.01 16.55
N TYR A 125 -6.61 -4.73 16.41
CA TYR A 125 -7.09 -5.27 15.14
C TYR A 125 -8.45 -4.61 14.81
N PRO A 126 -8.54 -3.82 13.72
CA PRO A 126 -9.79 -3.20 13.28
C PRO A 126 -10.90 -4.23 13.04
N ASP A 127 -12.14 -3.81 13.28
CA ASP A 127 -13.32 -4.67 13.10
C ASP A 127 -13.49 -5.09 11.63
N GLU A 128 -13.05 -4.27 10.68
CA GLU A 128 -13.05 -4.57 9.25
C GLU A 128 -12.33 -5.91 8.94
N PHE A 129 -11.31 -6.30 9.70
CA PHE A 129 -10.57 -7.55 9.49
C PHE A 129 -11.41 -8.81 9.68
N LYS A 130 -12.57 -8.72 10.34
CA LYS A 130 -13.53 -9.84 10.43
C LYS A 130 -14.13 -10.20 9.07
N HIS A 131 -14.05 -9.29 8.11
CA HIS A 131 -14.65 -9.42 6.78
C HIS A 131 -13.60 -9.57 5.67
N PHE A 132 -12.30 -9.55 5.99
CA PHE A 132 -11.25 -9.75 5.00
C PHE A 132 -11.25 -11.19 4.50
N THR A 133 -11.14 -11.38 3.18
CA THR A 133 -11.18 -12.71 2.55
C THR A 133 -9.79 -13.30 2.40
N PHE A 134 -8.75 -12.47 2.24
CA PHE A 134 -7.36 -12.88 2.06
C PHE A 134 -7.17 -13.90 0.94
N ASP A 135 -7.94 -13.79 -0.15
CA ASP A 135 -7.95 -14.75 -1.25
C ASP A 135 -7.58 -14.11 -2.59
N HIS A 136 -7.01 -12.90 -2.55
CA HIS A 136 -6.79 -12.12 -3.74
C HIS A 136 -5.51 -12.52 -4.48
N LEU A 137 -5.65 -12.57 -5.80
CA LEU A 137 -4.57 -12.58 -6.77
C LEU A 137 -4.42 -11.17 -7.34
N VAL A 138 -3.24 -10.59 -7.13
CA VAL A 138 -2.88 -9.26 -7.61
C VAL A 138 -1.89 -9.38 -8.76
N SER A 139 -2.15 -8.69 -9.86
CA SER A 139 -1.25 -8.66 -11.03
C SER A 139 -1.43 -7.40 -11.86
N GLY A 140 -0.35 -6.93 -12.48
CA GLY A 140 -0.38 -5.76 -13.34
C GLY A 140 0.97 -5.07 -13.44
N VAL A 141 1.01 -3.96 -14.17
CA VAL A 141 2.19 -3.12 -14.32
C VAL A 141 1.81 -1.69 -14.00
N ILE A 142 2.61 -1.04 -13.16
CA ILE A 142 2.52 0.38 -12.87
C ILE A 142 3.81 1.03 -13.36
N GLU A 143 3.66 2.01 -14.23
CA GLU A 143 4.78 2.82 -14.70
C GLU A 143 5.13 3.86 -13.62
N ALA A 144 6.41 4.01 -13.32
CA ALA A 144 6.92 5.00 -12.39
C ALA A 144 7.92 5.92 -13.11
N GLN A 145 7.83 7.21 -12.83
CA GLN A 145 8.71 8.22 -13.39
C GLN A 145 9.21 9.17 -12.29
N GLY A 146 10.52 9.24 -12.10
CA GLY A 146 11.17 10.24 -11.25
C GLY A 146 11.29 11.62 -11.92
N ASP A 147 12.04 12.53 -11.31
CA ASP A 147 12.14 13.94 -11.77
C ASP A 147 12.70 14.10 -13.19
N ARG A 148 13.42 13.09 -13.71
CA ARG A 148 14.00 13.12 -15.05
C ARG A 148 13.25 12.16 -15.95
N ALA A 149 13.03 12.54 -17.21
CA ALA A 149 12.37 11.68 -18.19
C ALA A 149 13.06 10.32 -18.43
N ALA A 150 14.36 10.21 -18.13
CA ALA A 150 15.12 8.97 -18.20
C ALA A 150 15.06 8.12 -16.92
N ASP A 151 14.56 8.69 -15.82
CA ASP A 151 14.36 8.02 -14.55
C ASP A 151 12.98 7.35 -14.55
N ARG A 152 12.89 6.23 -15.26
CA ARG A 152 11.64 5.48 -15.45
C ARG A 152 11.84 4.00 -15.18
N TRP A 153 10.89 3.40 -14.49
CA TRP A 153 10.86 1.98 -14.22
C TRP A 153 9.43 1.47 -14.15
N ASP A 154 9.25 0.17 -14.32
CA ASP A 154 7.98 -0.49 -14.07
C ASP A 154 8.03 -1.16 -12.70
N ILE A 155 6.96 -0.99 -11.93
CA ILE A 155 6.59 -1.89 -10.85
C ILE A 155 5.73 -2.98 -11.47
N VAL A 156 6.25 -4.20 -11.48
CA VAL A 156 5.58 -5.38 -12.07
C VAL A 156 5.09 -6.26 -10.94
N VAL A 157 3.79 -6.53 -10.93
CA VAL A 157 3.17 -7.50 -10.03
C VAL A 157 2.72 -8.70 -10.83
N GLU A 158 3.28 -9.86 -10.51
CA GLU A 158 2.97 -11.15 -11.13
C GLU A 158 2.55 -12.12 -10.04
N ASN A 159 1.26 -12.48 -10.02
CA ASN A 159 0.70 -13.44 -9.06
C ASN A 159 1.13 -13.16 -7.60
N ASN A 160 0.85 -11.96 -7.10
CA ASN A 160 1.24 -11.45 -5.77
C ASN A 160 2.75 -11.18 -5.56
N SER A 161 3.61 -11.51 -6.52
CA SER A 161 5.04 -11.19 -6.45
C SER A 161 5.33 -9.83 -7.08
N VAL A 162 5.99 -8.94 -6.33
CA VAL A 162 6.38 -7.60 -6.80
C VAL A 162 7.83 -7.60 -7.23
N SER A 163 8.12 -6.99 -8.38
CA SER A 163 9.47 -6.73 -8.88
C SER A 163 9.55 -5.36 -9.56
N VAL A 164 10.76 -4.86 -9.73
CA VAL A 164 11.03 -3.62 -10.47
C VAL A 164 11.90 -3.94 -11.67
N ARG A 165 11.59 -3.36 -12.83
CA ARG A 165 12.44 -3.45 -14.01
C ARG A 165 12.64 -2.06 -14.64
N PRO A 166 13.81 -1.79 -15.25
CA PRO A 166 14.02 -0.55 -15.99
C PRO A 166 12.98 -0.40 -17.10
N TYR A 167 12.48 0.82 -17.32
CA TYR A 167 11.55 1.09 -18.40
C TYR A 167 12.24 0.85 -19.75
N GLN A 168 11.72 -0.08 -20.54
CA GLN A 168 12.20 -0.30 -21.89
C GLN A 168 11.37 0.53 -22.86
N VAL A 169 12.00 1.52 -23.51
CA VAL A 169 11.39 2.18 -24.66
C VAL A 169 11.23 1.11 -25.74
N SER A 170 10.01 0.63 -25.97
CA SER A 170 9.75 -0.21 -27.15
C SER A 170 10.18 0.60 -28.37
N ALA A 171 11.18 0.12 -29.10
CA ALA A 171 11.49 0.67 -30.42
C ALA A 171 10.20 0.54 -31.24
N ARG A 172 9.49 1.65 -31.44
CA ARG A 172 8.43 1.67 -32.44
C ARG A 172 9.12 1.36 -33.76
N ALA A 173 8.74 0.23 -34.34
CA ALA A 173 8.99 -0.04 -35.73
C ALA A 173 8.18 1.00 -36.50
N ASP A 174 8.80 2.15 -36.76
CA ASP A 174 8.33 3.10 -37.75
C ASP A 174 8.53 2.41 -39.10
N GLY A 175 7.45 1.79 -39.58
CA GLY A 175 7.28 1.33 -40.96
C GLY A 175 6.62 2.40 -41.82
#